data_AF-A0A178F1Q0-F1
#
_entry.id   AF-A0A178F1Q0-F1
#
_cell.length_a   1.000
_cell.length_b   1.000
_cell.length_c   1.000
_cell.angle_alpha   90.00
_cell.angle_beta   90.00
_cell.angle_gamma   90.00
#
_symmetry.space_group_name_H-M   'P 1'
#
loop_
_entity.id
_entity.type
_entity.pdbx_description
1 polymer ?
#
loop_
_entity_poly.entity_id
_entity_poly.type
_entity_poly.pdbx_seq_one_letter_code
_entity_poly.pdbx_strand_id
1 'polypeptide(L)'
;MTKHTSSLETMTAAWLLPIVAPVVAAASGGVVADSLQNDTHALITILVCYAMWGSAVPLAMVILVIYFQRLAIHKLVPRAAIVSALLPIGPLGQGGFGLMQLGVVAKRVFPRLDFLAPIAGDIFYVMGAFIAMIMWGFGLIWLWFALASFTRGKFYFNIGWWAFTFPLGVFTTATTQMGKEFNSPFFDILGTFFSIVVTCMWVLVFALTVYKSCTKELFR
;
A
#
# COMPACT_ATOMS: atom_id res chain seq x y z
N MET A 1 6.65 -29.94 -3.08
CA MET A 1 6.08 -29.21 -1.94
C MET A 1 7.08 -29.23 -0.81
N THR A 2 7.76 -28.12 -0.56
CA THR A 2 8.66 -27.97 0.60
C THR A 2 7.83 -27.99 1.88
N LYS A 3 8.14 -28.91 2.80
CA LYS A 3 7.54 -29.01 4.15
C LYS A 3 7.97 -27.81 5.01
N HIS A 4 7.47 -26.62 4.72
CA HIS A 4 7.47 -25.55 5.73
C HIS A 4 6.28 -25.82 6.64
N THR A 5 6.54 -26.22 7.89
CA THR A 5 5.52 -26.35 8.92
C THR A 5 5.05 -24.95 9.33
N SER A 6 4.20 -24.36 8.51
CA SER A 6 3.54 -23.08 8.82
C SER A 6 2.27 -23.39 9.58
N SER A 7 2.26 -23.20 10.90
CA SER A 7 1.03 -23.23 11.68
C SER A 7 0.35 -21.86 11.61
N LEU A 8 -0.99 -21.82 11.64
CA LEU A 8 -1.74 -20.56 11.62
C LEU A 8 -1.35 -19.63 12.79
N GLU A 9 -0.90 -20.20 13.91
CA GLU A 9 -0.42 -19.43 15.07
C GLU A 9 0.82 -18.58 14.76
N THR A 10 1.68 -19.09 13.87
CA THR A 10 2.92 -18.44 13.42
C THR A 10 2.72 -17.50 12.25
N MET A 11 1.49 -17.39 11.72
CA MET A 11 1.17 -16.43 10.67
C MET A 11 1.38 -15.00 11.17
N THR A 12 2.06 -14.19 10.36
CA THR A 12 2.32 -12.77 10.62
C THR A 12 1.95 -11.94 9.39
N ALA A 13 1.78 -10.63 9.59
CA ALA A 13 1.53 -9.70 8.50
C ALA A 13 2.65 -9.69 7.43
N ALA A 14 3.83 -10.25 7.73
CA ALA A 14 4.92 -10.42 6.77
C ALA A 14 4.56 -11.29 5.55
N TRP A 15 3.50 -12.11 5.65
CA TRP A 15 2.98 -12.86 4.49
C TRP A 15 2.48 -11.94 3.37
N LEU A 16 2.19 -10.67 3.66
CA LEU A 16 1.86 -9.67 2.66
C LEU A 16 3.06 -9.29 1.78
N LEU A 17 4.31 -9.43 2.26
CA LEU A 17 5.49 -8.89 1.57
C LEU A 17 5.66 -9.37 0.11
N PRO A 18 5.51 -10.67 -0.21
CA PRO A 18 5.61 -11.13 -1.60
C PRO A 18 4.45 -10.64 -2.48
N ILE A 19 3.28 -10.39 -1.89
CA ILE A 19 2.06 -9.97 -2.61
C ILE A 19 2.04 -8.46 -2.83
N VAL A 20 2.67 -7.70 -1.94
CA VAL A 20 2.79 -6.24 -2.06
C VAL A 20 3.58 -5.84 -3.31
N ALA A 21 4.63 -6.60 -3.68
CA ALA A 21 5.47 -6.27 -4.84
C ALA A 21 4.65 -6.11 -6.15
N PRO A 22 3.79 -7.06 -6.57
CA PRO A 22 2.96 -6.87 -7.76
C PRO A 22 1.92 -5.75 -7.62
N VAL A 23 1.39 -5.47 -6.41
CA VAL A 23 0.52 -4.29 -6.19
C VAL A 23 1.28 -3.00 -6.44
N VAL A 24 2.51 -2.90 -5.93
CA VAL A 24 3.39 -1.74 -6.13
C VAL A 24 3.75 -1.57 -7.61
N ALA A 25 4.08 -2.66 -8.28
CA ALA A 25 4.40 -2.64 -9.70
C ALA A 25 3.21 -2.19 -10.55
N ALA A 26 1.99 -2.68 -10.29
CA ALA A 26 0.78 -2.24 -10.98
C ALA A 26 0.53 -0.73 -10.82
N ALA A 27 0.64 -0.24 -9.58
CA ALA A 27 0.45 1.18 -9.28
C ALA A 27 1.53 2.06 -9.90
N SER A 28 2.80 1.64 -9.82
CA SER A 28 3.92 2.37 -10.44
C SER A 28 3.82 2.37 -11.96
N GLY A 29 3.37 1.27 -12.55
CA GLY A 29 3.08 1.18 -13.97
C GLY A 29 1.99 2.15 -14.43
N GLY A 30 1.01 2.47 -13.57
CA GLY A 30 0.06 3.56 -13.84
C GLY A 30 0.72 4.94 -13.94
N VAL A 31 1.71 5.24 -13.09
CA VAL A 31 2.50 6.48 -13.18
C VAL A 31 3.36 6.50 -14.45
N VAL A 32 3.98 5.37 -14.78
CA VAL A 32 4.76 5.22 -16.02
C VAL A 32 3.86 5.42 -17.24
N ALA A 33 2.70 4.77 -17.29
CA ALA A 33 1.76 4.88 -18.41
C ALA A 33 1.28 6.32 -18.62
N ASP A 34 1.12 7.09 -17.54
CA ASP A 34 0.78 8.51 -17.64
C ASP A 34 1.89 9.33 -18.30
N SER A 35 3.15 8.94 -18.15
CA SER A 35 4.29 9.63 -18.76
C SER A 35 4.58 9.18 -20.21
N LEU A 36 3.94 8.11 -20.70
CA LEU A 36 4.18 7.61 -22.06
C LEU A 36 3.48 8.48 -23.10
N GLN A 37 4.25 8.92 -24.11
CA GLN A 37 3.74 9.70 -25.23
C GLN A 37 2.99 8.86 -26.27
N ASN A 38 3.32 7.58 -26.39
CA ASN A 38 2.66 6.66 -27.30
C ASN A 38 1.43 6.05 -26.60
N ASP A 39 0.24 6.40 -27.07
CA ASP A 39 -1.02 5.95 -26.47
C ASP A 39 -1.16 4.42 -26.52
N THR A 40 -0.69 3.73 -27.56
CA THR A 40 -0.71 2.26 -27.63
C THR A 40 0.17 1.62 -26.55
N HIS A 41 1.36 2.18 -26.30
CA HIS A 41 2.21 1.71 -25.21
C HIS A 41 1.58 1.99 -23.84
N ALA A 42 0.95 3.16 -23.66
CA ALA A 42 0.19 3.47 -22.45
C ALA A 42 -0.96 2.48 -22.24
N LEU A 43 -1.72 2.14 -23.30
CA LEU A 43 -2.80 1.16 -23.26
C LEU A 43 -2.31 -0.22 -22.82
N ILE A 44 -1.24 -0.74 -23.46
CA ILE A 44 -0.67 -2.05 -23.09
C ILE A 44 -0.22 -2.03 -21.62
N THR A 45 0.43 -0.95 -21.19
CA THR A 45 0.92 -0.80 -19.81
C THR A 45 -0.25 -0.85 -18.82
N ILE A 46 -1.32 -0.08 -19.03
CA ILE A 46 -2.45 -0.07 -18.09
C ILE A 46 -3.21 -1.40 -18.09
N LEU A 47 -3.33 -2.11 -19.22
CA LEU A 47 -3.96 -3.44 -19.27
C LEU A 47 -3.16 -4.47 -18.45
N VAL A 48 -1.83 -4.49 -18.59
CA VAL A 48 -0.96 -5.33 -17.78
C VAL A 48 -1.07 -4.95 -16.30
N CYS A 49 -1.10 -3.66 -15.98
CA CYS A 49 -1.22 -3.19 -14.60
C CYS A 49 -2.57 -3.56 -13.97
N TYR A 50 -3.69 -3.49 -14.71
CA TYR A 50 -4.99 -3.97 -14.23
C TYR A 50 -4.97 -5.48 -13.95
N ALA A 51 -4.33 -6.29 -14.80
CA ALA A 51 -4.18 -7.73 -14.57
C ALA A 51 -3.31 -8.03 -13.33
N MET A 52 -2.20 -7.31 -13.16
CA MET A 52 -1.33 -7.42 -11.97
C MET A 52 -2.07 -7.00 -10.69
N TRP A 53 -2.81 -5.89 -10.75
CA TRP A 53 -3.64 -5.45 -9.64
C TRP A 53 -4.71 -6.48 -9.28
N GLY A 54 -5.42 -7.00 -10.29
CA GLY A 54 -6.51 -7.97 -10.14
C GLY A 54 -6.05 -9.35 -9.62
N SER A 55 -4.78 -9.70 -9.80
CA SER A 55 -4.20 -10.91 -9.21
C SER A 55 -3.66 -10.68 -7.79
N ALA A 56 -3.06 -9.52 -7.52
CA ALA A 56 -2.37 -9.25 -6.28
C ALA A 56 -3.28 -8.73 -5.15
N VAL A 57 -4.18 -7.78 -5.44
CA VAL A 57 -5.02 -7.17 -4.41
C VAL A 57 -6.02 -8.16 -3.80
N PRO A 58 -6.75 -8.99 -4.58
CA PRO A 58 -7.60 -10.03 -3.99
C PRO A 58 -6.84 -11.03 -3.14
N LEU A 59 -5.63 -11.42 -3.56
CA LEU A 59 -4.77 -12.31 -2.76
C LEU A 59 -4.32 -11.64 -1.46
N ALA A 60 -4.04 -10.34 -1.48
CA ALA A 60 -3.77 -9.57 -0.27
C ALA A 60 -4.99 -9.57 0.68
N MET A 61 -6.22 -9.45 0.16
CA MET A 61 -7.45 -9.54 0.98
C MET A 61 -7.59 -10.89 1.67
N VAL A 62 -7.29 -12.00 0.98
CA VAL A 62 -7.28 -13.33 1.60
C VAL A 62 -6.30 -13.39 2.78
N ILE A 63 -5.09 -12.84 2.60
CA ILE A 63 -4.09 -12.78 3.67
C ILE A 63 -4.56 -11.89 4.83
N LEU A 64 -5.23 -10.77 4.53
CA LEU A 64 -5.79 -9.90 5.57
C LEU A 64 -6.89 -10.58 6.39
N VAL A 65 -7.74 -11.40 5.76
CA VAL A 65 -8.75 -12.19 6.47
C VAL A 65 -8.09 -13.20 7.42
N ILE A 66 -7.09 -13.95 6.93
CA ILE A 66 -6.33 -14.91 7.75
C ILE A 66 -5.62 -14.19 8.91
N TYR A 67 -5.01 -13.04 8.62
CA TYR A 67 -4.34 -12.24 9.63
C TYR A 67 -5.31 -11.70 10.69
N PHE A 68 -6.48 -11.22 10.27
CA PHE A 68 -7.55 -10.79 11.18
C PHE A 68 -8.02 -11.93 12.07
N GLN A 69 -8.30 -13.11 11.49
CA GLN A 69 -8.66 -14.31 12.25
C GLN A 69 -7.58 -14.64 13.29
N ARG A 70 -6.31 -14.59 12.90
CA ARG A 70 -5.18 -14.86 13.80
C ARG A 70 -5.10 -13.84 14.94
N LEU A 71 -5.37 -12.57 14.68
CA LEU A 71 -5.43 -11.53 15.72
C LEU A 71 -6.63 -11.70 16.66
N ALA A 72 -7.76 -12.23 16.16
CA ALA A 72 -8.96 -12.48 16.96
C ALA A 72 -8.82 -13.70 17.88
N ILE A 73 -8.14 -14.75 17.44
CA ILE A 73 -8.05 -16.04 18.16
C ILE A 73 -6.78 -16.14 19.02
N HIS A 74 -5.66 -15.53 18.58
CA HIS A 74 -4.37 -15.64 19.27
C HIS A 74 -3.94 -14.32 19.89
N LYS A 75 -2.95 -14.37 20.79
CA LYS A 75 -2.34 -13.17 21.40
C LYS A 75 -1.81 -12.23 20.31
N LEU A 76 -1.90 -10.91 20.52
CA LEU A 76 -1.34 -9.92 19.59
C LEU A 76 0.13 -10.20 19.24
N VAL A 77 0.56 -9.63 18.10
CA VAL A 77 1.91 -9.76 17.56
C VAL A 77 2.98 -9.49 18.63
N PRO A 78 4.06 -10.30 18.72
CA PRO A 78 5.15 -10.07 19.65
C PRO A 78 5.71 -8.64 19.53
N ARG A 79 6.13 -8.04 20.66
CA ARG A 79 6.61 -6.65 20.72
C ARG A 79 7.72 -6.34 19.70
N ALA A 80 8.59 -7.30 19.39
CA ALA A 80 9.65 -7.15 18.40
C ALA A 80 9.13 -6.89 16.98
N ALA A 81 7.94 -7.40 16.65
CA ALA A 81 7.30 -7.27 15.34
C ALA A 81 6.11 -6.31 15.37
N ILE A 82 5.96 -5.47 16.40
CA ILE A 82 4.78 -4.61 16.57
C ILE A 82 4.61 -3.62 15.40
N VAL A 83 5.72 -3.16 14.81
CA VAL A 83 5.72 -2.26 13.64
C VAL A 83 5.09 -2.94 12.41
N SER A 84 5.16 -4.28 12.32
CA SER A 84 4.52 -5.02 11.23
C SER A 84 3.00 -4.94 11.23
N ALA A 85 2.38 -4.44 12.33
CA ALA A 85 0.96 -4.14 12.36
C ALA A 85 0.54 -3.07 11.34
N LEU A 86 1.47 -2.29 10.80
CA LEU A 86 1.24 -1.36 9.68
C LEU A 86 1.21 -2.05 8.31
N LEU A 87 1.77 -3.25 8.13
CA LEU A 87 1.83 -3.89 6.81
C LEU A 87 0.47 -4.01 6.08
N PRO A 88 -0.68 -4.25 6.77
CA PRO A 88 -1.99 -4.26 6.14
C PRO A 88 -2.39 -2.99 5.39
N ILE A 89 -1.97 -1.80 5.83
CA ILE A 89 -2.29 -0.55 5.11
C ILE A 89 -1.50 -0.42 3.81
N GLY A 90 -0.45 -1.22 3.62
CA GLY A 90 0.37 -1.27 2.41
C GLY A 90 -0.43 -1.59 1.14
N PRO A 91 -0.96 -2.82 0.99
CA PRO A 91 -1.75 -3.19 -0.19
C PRO A 91 -3.07 -2.41 -0.31
N LEU A 92 -3.63 -1.91 0.79
CA LEU A 92 -4.84 -1.09 0.78
C LEU A 92 -4.58 0.32 0.23
N GLY A 93 -3.54 0.99 0.73
CA GLY A 93 -3.09 2.28 0.21
C GLY A 93 -2.60 2.17 -1.22
N GLN A 94 -1.61 1.31 -1.47
CA GLN A 94 -1.02 1.18 -2.81
C GLN A 94 -2.03 0.65 -3.84
N GLY A 95 -2.90 -0.27 -3.45
CA GLY A 95 -3.95 -0.78 -4.34
C GLY A 95 -4.97 0.31 -4.68
N GLY A 96 -5.38 1.13 -3.71
CA GLY A 96 -6.27 2.27 -3.96
C GLY A 96 -5.63 3.32 -4.86
N PHE A 97 -4.40 3.75 -4.53
CA PHE A 97 -3.62 4.66 -5.37
C PHE A 97 -3.49 4.14 -6.82
N GLY A 98 -3.08 2.88 -6.97
CA GLY A 98 -2.85 2.26 -8.27
C GLY A 98 -4.11 2.23 -9.13
N LEU A 99 -5.25 1.83 -8.57
CA LEU A 99 -6.48 1.75 -9.34
C LEU A 99 -6.98 3.14 -9.79
N MET A 100 -6.84 4.14 -8.93
CA MET A 100 -7.20 5.52 -9.25
C MET A 100 -6.28 6.09 -10.33
N GLN A 101 -4.96 5.90 -10.21
CA GLN A 101 -3.98 6.34 -11.21
C GLN A 101 -4.21 5.66 -12.57
N LEU A 102 -4.51 4.35 -12.58
CA LEU A 102 -4.85 3.64 -13.81
C LEU A 102 -6.13 4.20 -14.45
N GLY A 103 -7.13 4.57 -13.63
CA GLY A 103 -8.36 5.22 -14.08
C GLY A 103 -8.11 6.59 -14.73
N VAL A 104 -7.22 7.41 -14.17
CA VAL A 104 -6.80 8.70 -14.77
C VAL A 104 -6.22 8.48 -16.16
N VAL A 105 -5.32 7.50 -16.32
CA VAL A 105 -4.71 7.20 -17.61
C VAL A 105 -5.73 6.60 -18.59
N ALA A 106 -6.63 5.73 -18.12
CA ALA A 106 -7.69 5.14 -18.94
C ALA A 106 -8.60 6.21 -19.53
N LYS A 107 -9.02 7.21 -18.73
CA LYS A 107 -9.82 8.34 -19.19
C LYS A 107 -9.15 9.15 -20.30
N ARG A 108 -7.82 9.27 -20.26
CA ARG A 108 -7.04 9.95 -21.30
C ARG A 108 -6.85 9.11 -22.56
N VAL A 109 -6.51 7.84 -22.41
CA VAL A 109 -6.01 6.98 -23.49
C VAL A 109 -7.15 6.28 -24.25
N PHE A 110 -8.17 5.77 -23.57
CA PHE A 110 -9.22 4.97 -24.22
C PHE A 110 -9.95 5.72 -25.34
N PRO A 111 -10.35 7.00 -25.19
CA PRO A 111 -11.04 7.73 -26.24
C PRO A 111 -10.17 8.01 -27.49
N ARG A 112 -8.84 7.94 -27.38
CA ARG A 112 -7.91 8.25 -28.47
C ARG A 112 -7.60 7.07 -29.38
N LEU A 113 -7.84 5.85 -28.90
CA LEU A 113 -7.49 4.61 -29.59
C LEU A 113 -8.70 3.81 -30.05
N ASP A 114 -9.92 4.30 -29.79
CA ASP A 114 -11.18 3.59 -30.08
C ASP A 114 -11.16 2.12 -29.58
N PHE A 115 -10.52 1.91 -28.42
CA PHE A 115 -10.27 0.58 -27.86
C PHE A 115 -11.56 -0.05 -27.29
N LEU A 116 -12.41 0.77 -26.69
CA LEU A 116 -13.68 0.40 -26.06
C LEU A 116 -14.72 1.50 -26.37
N ALA A 117 -15.96 1.27 -25.93
CA ALA A 117 -17.02 2.27 -26.01
C ALA A 117 -16.54 3.66 -25.53
N PRO A 118 -16.98 4.77 -26.15
CA PRO A 118 -16.47 6.11 -25.84
C PRO A 118 -16.50 6.51 -24.36
N ILE A 119 -17.46 5.97 -23.60
CA ILE A 119 -17.64 6.23 -22.16
C ILE A 119 -16.72 5.38 -21.26
N ALA A 120 -16.03 4.38 -21.79
CA ALA A 120 -15.25 3.42 -21.00
C ALA A 120 -14.17 4.08 -20.15
N GLY A 121 -13.48 5.10 -20.70
CA GLY A 121 -12.44 5.82 -19.95
C GLY A 121 -12.98 6.50 -18.70
N ASP A 122 -14.14 7.14 -18.79
CA ASP A 122 -14.82 7.77 -17.65
C ASP A 122 -15.30 6.73 -16.63
N ILE A 123 -15.81 5.59 -17.08
CA ILE A 123 -16.22 4.50 -16.19
C ILE A 123 -15.03 3.98 -15.39
N PHE A 124 -13.90 3.73 -16.04
CA PHE A 124 -12.69 3.23 -15.37
C PHE A 124 -12.14 4.25 -14.37
N TYR A 125 -12.20 5.55 -14.70
CA TYR A 125 -11.86 6.63 -13.79
C TYR A 125 -12.76 6.66 -12.54
N VAL A 126 -14.08 6.69 -12.73
CA VAL A 126 -15.06 6.74 -11.61
C VAL A 126 -14.96 5.49 -10.74
N MET A 127 -14.84 4.31 -11.35
CA MET A 127 -14.69 3.05 -10.62
C MET A 127 -13.36 3.00 -9.86
N GLY A 128 -12.28 3.49 -10.47
CA GLY A 128 -10.96 3.61 -9.83
C GLY A 128 -11.03 4.46 -8.57
N ALA A 129 -11.61 5.66 -8.67
CA ALA A 129 -11.86 6.56 -7.54
C ALA A 129 -12.73 5.93 -6.45
N PHE A 130 -13.85 5.31 -6.83
CA PHE A 130 -14.79 4.69 -5.89
C PHE A 130 -14.16 3.54 -5.10
N ILE A 131 -13.50 2.60 -5.80
CA ILE A 131 -12.85 1.47 -5.14
C ILE A 131 -11.66 1.95 -4.30
N ALA A 132 -10.90 2.95 -4.77
CA ALA A 132 -9.83 3.54 -3.98
C ALA A 132 -10.34 4.10 -2.65
N MET A 133 -11.48 4.81 -2.65
CA MET A 133 -12.11 5.33 -1.45
C MET A 133 -12.49 4.21 -0.46
N ILE A 134 -13.06 3.10 -0.95
CA ILE A 134 -13.39 1.93 -0.12
C ILE A 134 -12.13 1.32 0.49
N MET A 135 -11.09 1.12 -0.32
CA MET A 135 -9.83 0.54 0.15
C MET A 135 -9.13 1.42 1.18
N TRP A 136 -9.14 2.74 0.96
CA TRP A 136 -8.60 3.71 1.91
C TRP A 136 -9.36 3.70 3.24
N GLY A 137 -10.70 3.70 3.18
CA GLY A 137 -11.56 3.58 4.36
C GLY A 137 -11.30 2.28 5.13
N PHE A 138 -11.13 1.15 4.43
CA PHE A 138 -10.74 -0.10 5.08
C PHE A 138 -9.35 -0.02 5.70
N GLY A 139 -8.41 0.68 5.07
CA GLY A 139 -7.08 0.93 5.60
C GLY A 139 -7.08 1.70 6.93
N LEU A 140 -8.05 2.59 7.16
CA LEU A 140 -8.16 3.31 8.44
C LEU A 140 -8.36 2.37 9.64
N ILE A 141 -9.10 1.27 9.47
CA ILE A 141 -9.30 0.27 10.53
C ILE A 141 -7.97 -0.36 10.91
N TRP A 142 -7.16 -0.71 9.91
CA TRP A 142 -5.83 -1.29 10.13
C TRP A 142 -4.83 -0.30 10.70
N LEU A 143 -4.89 0.97 10.27
CA LEU A 143 -4.10 2.04 10.86
C LEU A 143 -4.45 2.19 12.36
N TRP A 144 -5.74 2.15 12.70
CA TRP A 144 -6.18 2.18 14.09
C TRP A 144 -5.65 1.00 14.90
N PHE A 145 -5.73 -0.24 14.37
CA PHE A 145 -5.15 -1.41 15.04
C PHE A 145 -3.63 -1.29 15.24
N ALA A 146 -2.91 -0.72 14.27
CA ALA A 146 -1.48 -0.50 14.38
C ALA A 146 -1.16 0.51 15.50
N LEU A 147 -1.85 1.66 15.51
CA LEU A 147 -1.69 2.69 16.55
C LEU A 147 -2.06 2.17 17.94
N ALA A 148 -3.16 1.44 18.06
CA ALA A 148 -3.57 0.80 19.31
C ALA A 148 -2.55 -0.23 19.79
N SER A 149 -1.85 -0.92 18.87
CA SER A 149 -0.79 -1.85 19.23
C SER A 149 0.41 -1.13 19.84
N PHE A 150 0.77 0.06 19.34
CA PHE A 150 1.92 0.84 19.85
C PHE A 150 1.76 1.31 21.29
N THR A 151 0.53 1.39 21.83
CA THR A 151 0.31 1.78 23.23
C THR A 151 0.61 0.66 24.23
N ARG A 152 0.80 -0.59 23.78
CA ARG A 152 0.94 -1.78 24.66
C ARG A 152 2.33 -1.97 25.28
N GLY A 153 3.21 -0.99 25.13
CA GLY A 153 4.51 -0.92 25.81
C GLY A 153 5.64 -0.48 24.88
N LYS A 154 6.80 -0.22 25.50
CA LYS A 154 8.00 0.19 24.76
C LYS A 154 8.48 -0.95 23.85
N PHE A 155 8.82 -0.59 22.62
CA PHE A 155 9.52 -1.44 21.68
C PHE A 155 10.82 -0.73 21.28
N TYR A 156 11.88 -1.51 21.08
CA TYR A 156 13.21 -0.98 20.79
C TYR A 156 13.48 -1.01 19.30
N PHE A 157 14.41 -0.16 18.86
CA PHE A 157 14.84 -0.12 17.48
C PHE A 157 15.35 -1.49 17.03
N ASN A 158 14.82 -1.95 15.91
CA ASN A 158 15.31 -3.08 15.13
C ASN A 158 15.07 -2.77 13.64
N ILE A 159 15.67 -3.55 12.74
CA ILE A 159 15.57 -3.29 11.30
C ILE A 159 14.12 -3.31 10.77
N GLY A 160 13.20 -3.98 11.47
CA GLY A 160 11.77 -3.98 11.17
C GLY A 160 11.10 -2.61 11.32
N TRP A 161 11.75 -1.61 11.92
CA TRP A 161 11.26 -0.22 11.96
C TRP A 161 11.11 0.40 10.57
N TRP A 162 11.76 -0.14 9.53
CA TRP A 162 11.48 0.28 8.15
C TRP A 162 10.01 0.09 7.75
N ALA A 163 9.26 -0.78 8.41
CA ALA A 163 7.81 -0.91 8.21
C ALA A 163 6.99 0.31 8.70
N PHE A 164 7.59 1.31 9.37
CA PHE A 164 6.95 2.61 9.59
C PHE A 164 6.83 3.44 8.31
N THR A 165 7.73 3.21 7.34
CA THR A 165 7.86 4.07 6.17
C THR A 165 6.99 3.60 5.02
N PHE A 166 7.22 2.38 4.52
CA PHE A 166 6.57 1.91 3.30
C PHE A 166 5.03 1.86 3.39
N PRO A 167 4.40 1.17 4.36
CA PRO A 167 2.94 1.08 4.42
C PRO A 167 2.26 2.43 4.64
N LEU A 168 2.83 3.27 5.53
CA LEU A 168 2.32 4.62 5.76
C LEU A 168 2.53 5.51 4.52
N GLY A 169 3.66 5.36 3.83
CA GLY A 169 3.99 6.10 2.62
C GLY A 169 3.03 5.81 1.48
N VAL A 170 2.70 4.55 1.22
CA VAL A 170 1.72 4.21 0.17
C VAL A 170 0.28 4.55 0.57
N PHE A 171 -0.04 4.57 1.86
CA PHE A 171 -1.32 5.11 2.33
C PHE A 171 -1.38 6.64 2.17
N THR A 172 -0.24 7.32 2.34
CA THR A 172 -0.08 8.75 2.09
C THR A 172 -0.21 9.09 0.60
N THR A 173 0.39 8.30 -0.30
CA THR A 173 0.27 8.52 -1.75
C THR A 173 -1.17 8.35 -2.21
N ALA A 174 -1.91 7.37 -1.69
CA ALA A 174 -3.34 7.25 -1.93
C ALA A 174 -4.12 8.47 -1.44
N THR A 175 -3.83 8.93 -0.22
CA THR A 175 -4.50 10.10 0.40
C THR A 175 -4.26 11.38 -0.42
N THR A 176 -3.01 11.63 -0.84
CA THR A 176 -2.66 12.80 -1.65
C THR A 176 -3.22 12.72 -3.06
N GLN A 177 -3.29 11.53 -3.67
CA GLN A 177 -3.95 11.36 -4.95
C GLN A 177 -5.45 11.63 -4.83
N MET A 178 -6.12 11.20 -3.74
CA MET A 178 -7.53 11.54 -3.51
C MET A 178 -7.73 13.06 -3.38
N GLY A 179 -6.80 13.78 -2.74
CA GLY A 179 -6.81 15.24 -2.69
C GLY A 179 -6.87 15.87 -4.08
N LYS A 180 -6.00 15.40 -4.99
CA LYS A 180 -5.96 15.83 -6.39
C LYS A 180 -7.24 15.48 -7.16
N GLU A 181 -7.67 14.22 -7.14
CA GLU A 181 -8.78 13.75 -7.98
C GLU A 181 -10.16 14.21 -7.46
N PHE A 182 -10.32 14.36 -6.14
CA PHE A 182 -11.58 14.78 -5.53
C PHE A 182 -11.66 16.30 -5.35
N ASN A 183 -10.57 17.02 -5.63
CA ASN A 183 -10.44 18.46 -5.36
C ASN A 183 -10.88 18.80 -3.92
N SER A 184 -10.34 18.05 -2.95
CA SER A 184 -10.83 18.03 -1.57
C SER A 184 -9.77 18.53 -0.58
N PRO A 185 -9.99 19.71 0.04
CA PRO A 185 -9.07 20.24 1.04
C PRO A 185 -8.83 19.30 2.22
N PHE A 186 -9.81 18.46 2.56
CA PHE A 186 -9.68 17.44 3.60
C PHE A 186 -8.54 16.47 3.28
N PHE A 187 -8.53 15.90 2.08
CA PHE A 187 -7.50 14.94 1.67
C PHE A 187 -6.14 15.61 1.42
N ASP A 188 -6.11 16.88 1.00
CA ASP A 188 -4.87 17.65 0.86
C ASP A 188 -4.19 17.89 2.22
N ILE A 189 -4.95 18.35 3.22
CA ILE A 189 -4.43 18.59 4.57
C ILE A 189 -3.99 17.27 5.20
N LEU A 190 -4.82 16.22 5.11
CA LEU A 190 -4.51 14.93 5.69
C LEU A 190 -3.30 14.26 5.00
N GLY A 191 -3.22 14.34 3.68
CA GLY A 191 -2.10 13.85 2.89
C GLY A 191 -0.81 14.60 3.23
N THR A 192 -0.87 15.92 3.43
CA THR A 192 0.27 16.72 3.88
C THR A 192 0.74 16.29 5.27
N PHE A 193 -0.20 16.12 6.21
CA PHE A 193 0.11 15.64 7.56
C PHE A 193 0.80 14.28 7.53
N PHE A 194 0.24 13.29 6.83
CA PHE A 194 0.86 11.97 6.69
C PHE A 194 2.22 12.02 6.00
N SER A 195 2.40 12.92 5.01
CA SER A 195 3.69 13.14 4.34
C SER A 195 4.76 13.62 5.33
N ILE A 196 4.44 14.59 6.18
CA ILE A 196 5.36 15.06 7.22
C ILE A 196 5.73 13.92 8.18
N VAL A 197 4.72 13.17 8.66
CA VAL A 197 4.95 12.05 9.59
C VAL A 197 5.86 10.99 8.97
N VAL A 198 5.57 10.54 7.74
CA VAL A 198 6.36 9.49 7.09
C VAL A 198 7.79 9.96 6.79
N THR A 199 7.98 11.23 6.40
CA THR A 199 9.31 11.81 6.19
C THR A 199 10.11 11.86 7.49
N CYS A 200 9.51 12.33 8.59
CA CYS A 200 10.17 12.33 9.90
C CYS A 200 10.55 10.91 10.35
N MET A 201 9.64 9.95 10.17
CA MET A 201 9.91 8.54 10.50
C MET A 201 11.03 7.97 9.63
N TRP A 202 11.05 8.29 8.34
CA TRP A 202 12.13 7.87 7.44
C TRP A 202 13.49 8.42 7.89
N VAL A 203 13.59 9.72 8.20
CA VAL A 203 14.84 10.34 8.68
C VAL A 203 15.32 9.69 9.98
N LEU A 204 14.40 9.47 10.94
CA LEU A 204 14.71 8.83 12.21
C LEU A 204 15.24 7.40 12.00
N VAL A 205 14.52 6.59 11.23
CA VAL A 205 14.87 5.18 10.98
C VAL A 205 16.19 5.09 10.21
N PHE A 206 16.40 5.96 9.22
CA PHE A 206 17.64 6.05 8.49
C PHE A 206 18.82 6.40 9.41
N ALA A 207 18.71 7.46 10.21
CA ALA A 207 19.76 7.88 11.14
C ALA A 207 20.11 6.76 12.15
N LEU A 208 19.11 6.09 12.72
CA LEU A 208 19.32 4.96 13.64
C LEU A 208 19.96 3.75 12.94
N THR A 209 19.57 3.47 11.69
CA THR A 209 20.17 2.40 10.87
C THR A 209 21.64 2.69 10.62
N VAL A 210 21.99 3.91 10.21
CA VAL A 210 23.39 4.33 9.99
C VAL A 210 24.18 4.24 11.29
N TYR A 211 23.70 4.85 12.37
CA TYR A 211 24.36 4.84 13.67
C TYR A 211 24.65 3.41 14.14
N LYS A 212 23.65 2.52 14.14
CA LYS A 212 23.81 1.13 14.60
C LYS A 212 24.62 0.25 13.64
N SER A 213 24.65 0.60 12.37
CA SER A 213 25.56 -0.04 11.40
C SER A 213 27.01 0.34 11.71
N CYS A 214 27.28 1.62 11.97
CA CYS A 214 28.60 2.11 12.33
C CYS A 214 29.11 1.55 13.67
N THR A 215 28.23 1.39 14.68
CA THR A 215 28.60 0.79 15.97
C THR A 215 28.62 -0.74 15.96
N LYS A 216 28.30 -1.39 14.82
CA LYS A 216 28.16 -2.84 14.66
C LYS A 216 27.11 -3.50 15.59
N GLU A 217 26.25 -2.70 16.21
CA GLU A 217 25.15 -3.19 17.06
C GLU A 217 24.00 -3.77 16.22
N LEU A 218 23.91 -3.41 14.94
CA LEU A 218 22.83 -3.88 14.05
C LEU A 218 22.97 -5.37 13.67
N PHE A 219 24.18 -5.90 13.69
CA PHE A 219 24.51 -7.25 13.21
C PHE A 219 24.78 -8.26 14.34
N ARG A 220 24.53 -7.86 15.58
CA ARG A 220 24.61 -8.73 16.78
C ARG A 220 23.23 -9.22 17.15
#